data_AF-A0A939ZXI6-F1
#
_entry.id   AF-A0A939ZXI6-F1
#
_cell.length_a   1.000
_cell.length_b   1.000
_cell.length_c   1.000
_cell.angle_alpha   90.00
_cell.angle_beta   90.00
_cell.angle_gamma   90.00
#
_symmetry.space_group_name_H-M   'P 1'
#
loop_
_entity.id
_entity.type
_entity.pdbx_description
1 polymer ?
#
loop_
_entity_poly.entity_id
_entity_poly.type
_entity_poly.pdbx_seq_one_letter_code
_entity_poly.pdbx_strand_id
1 'polypeptide(L)' 'YMLFGGTDCRTMQEICDTAIRFMPCVMTAEQDGRMHAADENFDVDAIGKMVECYKTFIQMYK' A
#
# COMPACT_ATOMS: atom_id res chain seq x y z
N TYR A 1 4.96 3.96 -6.35
CA TYR A 1 4.99 4.35 -4.92
C TYR A 1 5.79 3.33 -4.15
N MET A 2 6.96 3.73 -3.66
CA MET A 2 7.82 2.92 -2.78
C MET A 2 7.49 3.37 -1.34
N LEU A 3 7.10 2.44 -0.46
CA LEU A 3 6.69 2.79 0.91
C LEU A 3 7.92 3.19 1.74
N PHE A 4 7.92 4.42 2.26
CA PHE A 4 9.01 4.92 3.12
C PHE A 4 8.83 4.55 4.60
N GLY A 5 7.60 4.28 5.05
CA GLY A 5 7.31 3.85 6.42
C GLY A 5 7.77 2.42 6.69
N GLY A 6 8.30 2.15 7.89
CA GLY A 6 8.76 0.82 8.29
C GLY A 6 7.60 -0.16 8.41
N THR A 7 7.35 -0.96 7.36
CA THR A 7 6.32 -2.00 7.37
C THR A 7 6.95 -3.37 7.63
N ASP A 8 6.16 -4.31 8.14
CA ASP A 8 6.61 -5.70 8.38
C ASP A 8 7.18 -6.36 7.12
N CYS A 9 6.64 -5.98 5.95
CA CYS A 9 7.10 -6.47 4.66
C CYS A 9 8.58 -6.17 4.41
N ARG A 10 9.16 -5.13 5.04
CA ARG A 10 10.60 -4.86 4.99
C ARG A 10 11.41 -6.06 5.49
N THR A 11 11.02 -6.64 6.62
CA THR A 11 11.71 -7.79 7.22
C THR A 11 11.32 -9.08 6.49
N MET A 12 10.06 -9.20 6.04
CA MET A 12 9.62 -10.37 5.27
C MET A 12 10.40 -10.54 3.96
N GLN A 13 10.81 -9.43 3.33
CA GLN A 13 11.66 -9.46 2.13
C GLN A 13 13.02 -10.15 2.33
N GLU A 14 13.48 -10.32 3.57
CA GLU A 14 14.75 -11.01 3.86
C GLU A 14 14.58 -12.54 3.96
N ILE A 15 13.36 -13.03 4.19
CA ILE A 15 13.08 -14.44 4.51
C ILE A 15 12.06 -15.11 3.58
N CYS A 16 11.40 -14.34 2.70
CA CYS A 16 10.39 -14.85 1.79
C CYS A 16 10.74 -14.50 0.34
N ASP A 17 10.62 -15.48 -0.55
CA ASP A 17 10.80 -15.28 -2.00
C ASP A 17 9.72 -14.37 -2.60
N THR A 18 8.55 -14.26 -1.93
CA THR A 18 7.35 -13.59 -2.45
C THR A 18 6.84 -12.50 -1.49
N ALA A 19 7.71 -11.56 -1.11
CA ALA A 19 7.34 -10.39 -0.31
C ALA A 19 7.49 -9.09 -1.13
N ILE A 20 6.38 -8.40 -1.36
CA ILE A 20 6.34 -7.19 -2.20
C ILE A 20 5.77 -6.02 -1.40
N ARG A 21 6.56 -4.96 -1.28
CA ARG A 21 6.29 -3.82 -0.41
C ARG A 21 5.87 -2.59 -1.19
N PHE A 22 4.56 -2.38 -1.32
CA PHE A 22 3.97 -1.19 -1.95
C PHE A 22 2.52 -0.98 -1.53
N MET A 23 2.05 0.26 -1.66
CA MET A 23 0.64 0.63 -1.50
C MET A 23 0.22 1.42 -2.75
N PRO A 24 -0.57 0.85 -3.68
CA PRO A 24 -1.01 1.53 -4.89
C PRO A 24 -2.25 2.39 -4.64
N CYS A 25 -2.25 3.17 -3.55
CA CYS A 25 -3.33 4.07 -3.19
C CYS A 25 -2.95 5.51 -3.56
N VAL A 26 -3.83 6.19 -4.28
CA VAL A 26 -3.65 7.61 -4.59
C VAL A 26 -4.13 8.42 -3.40
N MET A 27 -3.24 9.21 -2.82
CA MET A 27 -3.54 10.09 -1.69
C MET A 27 -3.13 11.52 -2.04
N THR A 28 -3.83 12.48 -1.45
CA THR A 28 -3.36 13.87 -1.40
C THR A 28 -2.19 13.99 -0.42
N ALA A 29 -1.38 15.05 -0.55
CA ALA A 29 -0.30 15.33 0.40
C ALA A 29 -0.82 15.53 1.85
N GLU A 30 -2.05 16.01 2.00
CA GLU A 30 -2.71 16.15 3.30
C GLU A 30 -3.06 14.79 3.92
N GLN A 31 -3.64 13.88 3.14
CA GLN A 31 -3.94 12.51 3.59
C GLN A 31 -2.67 11.74 3.96
N ASP A 32 -1.60 11.86 3.16
CA ASP A 32 -0.30 11.23 3.45
C ASP A 32 0.31 11.77 4.75
N GLY A 33 0.26 13.10 4.96
CA GLY A 33 0.74 13.74 6.18
C GLY A 33 -0.08 13.44 7.45
N ARG A 34 -1.29 12.88 7.30
CA ARG A 34 -2.17 12.47 8.42
C ARG A 34 -2.01 11.01 8.82
N MET A 35 -1.07 10.27 8.24
CA MET A 35 -0.76 8.92 8.70
C MET A 35 -0.38 8.95 10.19
N HIS A 36 -1.04 8.13 11.01
CA HIS A 36 -0.96 8.13 12.48
C HIS A 36 -1.59 9.35 13.20
N ALA A 37 -2.37 10.18 12.51
CA ALA A 37 -3.15 11.25 13.14
C ALA A 37 -4.58 10.79 13.52
N ALA A 38 -5.28 11.55 14.36
CA ALA A 38 -6.63 11.21 14.83
C ALA A 38 -7.70 11.19 13.72
N ASP A 39 -7.48 11.94 12.63
CA ASP A 39 -8.37 12.04 11.46
C ASP A 39 -7.70 11.48 10.20
N GLU A 40 -6.96 10.38 10.37
CA GLU A 40 -6.43 9.58 9.26
C GLU A 40 -7.60 9.08 8.40
N ASN A 41 -7.55 9.37 7.09
CA ASN A 41 -8.62 9.04 6.17
C ASN A 41 -8.11 8.79 4.74
N PHE A 42 -9.00 8.22 3.94
CA PHE A 42 -8.79 7.90 2.53
C PHE A 42 -10.05 8.15 1.73
N ASP A 43 -9.89 8.50 0.47
CA ASP A 43 -11.01 8.53 -0.48
C ASP A 43 -11.48 7.09 -0.76
N VAL A 44 -12.79 6.86 -0.66
CA VAL A 44 -13.40 5.53 -0.88
C VAL A 44 -13.05 4.97 -2.27
N ASP A 45 -13.05 5.84 -3.29
CA ASP A 45 -12.69 5.46 -4.67
C ASP A 45 -11.22 5.05 -4.81
N ALA A 46 -10.32 5.66 -4.02
CA ALA A 46 -8.90 5.31 -4.02
C ALA A 46 -8.68 3.90 -3.45
N ILE A 47 -9.42 3.53 -2.40
CA ILE A 47 -9.42 2.17 -1.83
C ILE A 47 -9.92 1.16 -2.87
N GLY A 48 -11.02 1.46 -3.57
CA GLY A 48 -11.56 0.59 -4.62
C GLY A 48 -10.52 0.30 -5.71
N LYS A 49 -9.85 1.34 -6.22
CA LYS A 49 -8.78 1.20 -7.22
C LYS A 49 -7.58 0.40 -6.69
N MET A 50 -7.20 0.60 -5.43
CA MET A 50 -6.13 -0.14 -4.78
C MET A 50 -6.44 -1.64 -4.73
N VAL A 51 -7.67 -2.02 -4.36
CA VAL A 51 -8.12 -3.42 -4.32
C VAL A 51 -8.05 -4.06 -5.71
N GLU A 52 -8.54 -3.37 -6.75
CA GLU A 52 -8.47 -3.87 -8.13
C GLU A 52 -7.03 -4.03 -8.64
N CYS A 53 -6.12 -3.14 -8.22
CA CYS A 53 -4.70 -3.26 -8.49
C CYS A 53 -4.10 -4.53 -7.87
N TYR A 54 -4.39 -4.80 -6.59
CA TYR A 54 -3.93 -6.03 -5.93
C TYR A 54 -4.50 -7.30 -6.57
N LYS A 55 -5.80 -7.32 -6.90
CA LYS A 55 -6.42 -8.46 -7.59
C LYS A 55 -5.73 -8.75 -8.92
N THR A 56 -5.55 -7.71 -9.73
CA THR A 56 -4.85 -7.81 -11.02
C THR A 56 -3.42 -8.31 -10.82
N PHE A 57 -2.69 -7.74 -9.87
CA PHE A 57 -1.33 -8.13 -9.56
C PHE A 57 -1.22 -9.62 -9.19
N ILE A 58 -2.06 -10.09 -8.27
CA ILE A 58 -2.06 -11.48 -7.82
C ILE A 58 -2.45 -12.44 -8.95
N GLN A 59 -3.42 -12.07 -9.79
CA GLN A 59 -3.84 -12.90 -10.93
C GLN A 59 -2.78 -12.98 -12.04
N MET A 60 -1.99 -11.93 -12.21
CA MET A 60 -0.91 -11.89 -13.21
C MET A 60 0.39 -12.52 -12.71
N TYR A 61 0.54 -12.67 -11.39
CA TYR A 61 1.71 -13.30 -10.78
C TYR A 61 1.70 -14.80 -11.11
N LYS A 62 2.74 -15.27 -11.82
CA LYS A 62 2.93 -16.66 -12.26
C LYS A 62 3.98 -17.36 -11.42
#